data_AF-A0A7W0R620-F1
#
_entry.id   AF-A0A7W0R620-F1
#
_cell.length_a   1.000
_cell.length_b   1.000
_cell.length_c   1.000
_cell.angle_alpha   90.00
_cell.angle_beta   90.00
_cell.angle_gamma   90.00
#
_symmetry.space_group_name_H-M   'P 1'
#
loop_
_entity.id
_entity.type
_entity.pdbx_description
1 polymer ?
#
loop_
_entity_poly.entity_id
_entity_poly.type
_entity_poly.pdbx_seq_one_letter_code
_entity_poly.pdbx_strand_id
1 'polypeptide(L)' 'PWRTYEISDVRLVGTGKDGAALVYVGTAYRDATEPAFVGAMSSVYVWAQDAWRLALYQQTQLPDAES' A
#
# COMPACT_ATOMS: atom_id res chain seq x y z
N PRO A 1 -17.89 0.99 9.52
CA PRO A 1 -17.39 0.41 8.24
C PRO A 1 -16.26 1.30 7.70
N TRP A 2 -15.39 0.84 6.79
CA TRP A 2 -14.53 1.76 6.03
C TRP A 2 -15.37 2.39 4.93
N ARG A 3 -15.28 3.71 4.76
CA ARG A 3 -16.10 4.45 3.79
C ARG A 3 -15.40 4.54 2.44
N THR A 4 -14.16 5.00 2.44
CA THR A 4 -13.35 5.20 1.23
C THR A 4 -11.87 5.14 1.58
N TYR A 5 -11.04 5.03 0.56
CA TYR A 5 -9.59 5.12 0.66
C TYR A 5 -9.01 5.80 -0.59
N GLU A 6 -7.78 6.29 -0.44
CA GLU A 6 -6.99 6.89 -1.50
C GLU A 6 -5.60 6.25 -1.52
N ILE A 7 -5.00 6.18 -2.71
CA ILE A 7 -3.64 5.70 -2.91
C ILE A 7 -2.84 6.80 -3.60
N SER A 8 -1.68 7.14 -3.06
CA SER A 8 -0.80 8.18 -3.58
C SER A 8 0.68 7.76 -3.50
N ASP A 9 1.57 8.54 -4.11
CA ASP A 9 3.02 8.28 -4.22
C ASP A 9 3.36 6.83 -4.61
N VAL A 10 2.64 6.31 -5.61
CA VAL A 10 2.84 4.94 -6.08
C VAL A 10 4.16 4.84 -6.82
N ARG A 11 4.99 3.88 -6.43
CA ARG A 11 6.25 3.56 -7.12
C ARG A 11 6.34 2.07 -7.35
N LEU A 12 6.74 1.71 -8.57
CA LEU A 12 7.09 0.35 -8.94
C LEU A 12 8.59 0.13 -8.70
N VAL A 13 8.92 -0.89 -7.92
CA VAL A 13 10.30 -1.28 -7.62
C VAL A 13 10.53 -2.69 -8.15
N GLY A 14 11.48 -2.85 -9.07
CA GLY A 14 11.89 -4.18 -9.53
C GLY A 14 12.71 -4.90 -8.45
N THR A 15 12.40 -6.17 -8.18
CA THR A 15 13.12 -6.99 -7.18
C THR A 15 13.82 -8.21 -7.80
N GLY A 16 13.78 -8.33 -9.12
CA GLY A 16 14.34 -9.43 -9.91
C GLY A 16 13.55 -9.63 -11.19
N LYS A 17 13.94 -10.60 -12.02
CA LYS A 17 13.27 -10.91 -13.30
C LYS A 17 11.78 -11.20 -13.13
N ASP A 18 11.43 -11.96 -12.10
CA ASP A 18 10.07 -12.46 -11.84
C ASP A 18 9.50 -11.88 -10.54
N GLY A 19 10.00 -10.70 -10.12
CA GLY A 19 9.64 -10.07 -8.86
C GLY A 19 9.52 -8.55 -8.98
N ALA A 20 8.45 -8.00 -8.41
CA ALA A 20 8.22 -6.57 -8.35
C ALA A 20 7.48 -6.19 -7.07
N ALA A 21 7.72 -4.99 -6.56
CA ALA A 21 6.97 -4.42 -5.45
C ALA A 21 6.29 -3.12 -5.88
N LEU A 22 5.06 -2.92 -5.43
CA LEU A 22 4.46 -1.59 -5.36
C LEU A 22 4.66 -1.07 -3.95
N VAL A 23 5.23 0.13 -3.84
CA VAL A 23 5.27 0.91 -2.60
C VAL A 23 4.41 2.15 -2.81
N TYR A 24 3.59 2.50 -1.83
CA TYR A 24 2.62 3.58 -1.93
C TYR A 24 2.18 4.07 -0.55
N VAL A 25 1.53 5.23 -0.51
CA VAL A 25 0.82 5.71 0.69
C VAL A 25 -0.66 5.38 0.55
N GLY A 26 -1.23 4.74 1.56
CA GLY A 26 -2.66 4.51 1.67
C GLY A 26 -3.28 5.41 2.73
N THR A 27 -4.33 6.14 2.36
CA THR A 27 -5.12 6.99 3.26
C THR A 27 -6.53 6.42 3.33
N ALA A 28 -7.02 6.08 4.53
CA ALA A 28 -8.32 5.43 4.71
C ALA A 28 -9.24 6.21 5.67
N TYR A 29 -10.52 6.24 5.33
CA TYR A 29 -11.52 7.04 6.03
C TYR A 29 -12.64 6.16 6.59
N ARG A 30 -13.04 6.47 7.83
CA ARG A 30 -14.31 6.02 8.40
C ARG A 30 -15.39 7.04 8.04
N ASP A 31 -16.22 7.43 9.01
CA ASP A 31 -17.34 8.33 8.78
C ASP A 31 -16.92 9.82 8.81
N ALA A 32 -15.77 10.13 9.41
CA ALA A 32 -15.22 11.49 9.47
C ALA A 32 -14.53 11.94 8.15
N THR A 33 -14.32 13.25 8.05
CA THR A 33 -13.54 13.88 6.98
C THR A 33 -12.05 13.66 7.13
N GLU A 34 -11.56 13.57 8.37
CA GLU A 34 -10.17 13.29 8.68
C GLU A 34 -9.85 11.81 8.39
N PRO A 35 -8.65 11.50 7.87
CA PRO A 35 -8.22 10.12 7.73
C PRO A 35 -8.20 9.42 9.08
N ALA A 36 -8.76 8.21 9.14
CA ALA A 36 -8.64 7.36 10.31
C ALA A 36 -7.36 6.51 10.27
N PHE A 37 -6.67 6.49 9.13
CA PHE A 37 -5.37 5.84 8.95
C PHE A 37 -4.63 6.46 7.76
N VAL A 38 -3.33 6.72 7.94
CA VAL A 38 -2.38 7.01 6.86
C VAL A 38 -1.20 6.07 7.05
N GLY A 39 -0.81 5.34 6.01
CA GLY A 39 0.26 4.35 6.13
C GLY A 39 1.11 4.20 4.88
N ALA A 40 2.38 3.89 5.10
CA ALA A 40 3.26 3.40 4.06
C ALA A 40 2.97 1.92 3.81
N MET A 41 2.75 1.57 2.55
CA MET A 41 2.30 0.27 2.10
C MET A 41 3.36 -0.35 1.20
N SER A 42 3.58 -1.66 1.33
CA SER A 42 4.35 -2.44 0.37
C SER A 42 3.61 -3.71 0.01
N SER A 43 3.40 -3.93 -1.29
CA SER A 43 2.87 -5.18 -1.85
C SER A 43 3.89 -5.76 -2.80
N VAL A 44 4.47 -6.90 -2.43
CA VAL A 44 5.48 -7.62 -3.21
C VAL A 44 4.78 -8.73 -3.99
N TYR A 45 5.02 -8.75 -5.29
CA TYR A 45 4.48 -9.71 -6.22
C TYR A 45 5.60 -10.58 -6.81
N VAL A 46 5.27 -11.85 -7.04
CA VAL A 46 6.10 -12.79 -7.79
C VAL A 46 5.31 -13.31 -8.99
N TRP A 47 5.98 -13.48 -10.13
CA TRP A 47 5.38 -14.12 -11.29
C TRP A 47 5.41 -15.64 -11.09
N ALA A 48 4.25 -16.26 -10.92
CA ALA A 48 4.13 -17.69 -10.65
C ALA A 48 2.83 -18.25 -11.21
N GLN A 49 2.94 -19.38 -11.92
CA GLN A 49 1.81 -20.02 -12.62
C GLN A 49 1.11 -19.04 -13.57
N ASP A 50 1.90 -18.41 -14.43
CA ASP A 50 1.46 -17.47 -15.49
C ASP A 50 0.64 -16.26 -14.99
N ALA A 51 0.84 -15.87 -13.74
CA ALA A 51 0.21 -14.69 -13.15
C ALA A 51 1.09 -14.06 -12.07
N TRP A 52 0.92 -12.75 -11.87
CA TRP A 52 1.43 -12.08 -10.67
C TRP A 52 0.64 -12.49 -9.43
N ARG A 53 1.35 -12.91 -8.38
CA ARG A 53 0.77 -13.30 -7.10
C ARG A 53 1.36 -12.46 -5.98
N LEU A 54 0.50 -11.99 -5.09
CA LEU A 54 0.92 -11.27 -3.89
C LEU A 54 1.66 -12.24 -2.96
N ALA A 55 2.96 -12.05 -2.82
CA ALA A 55 3.82 -12.86 -1.96
C ALA A 55 3.89 -12.28 -0.54
N LEU A 56 3.90 -10.95 -0.42
CA LEU A 56 3.93 -10.25 0.86
C LEU A 56 3.13 -8.95 0.75
N TYR A 57 2.36 -8.66 1.79
CA TYR A 57 1.76 -7.34 2.00
C TYR A 57 2.11 -6.86 3.39
N GLN A 58 2.63 -5.64 3.47
CA GLN A 58 2.90 -4.95 4.73
C GLN A 58 2.27 -3.56 4.67
N GLN A 59 1.75 -3.12 5.81
CA GLN A 59 1.36 -1.75 6.06
C GLN A 59 1.99 -1.29 7.37
N THR A 60 2.50 -0.06 7.37
CA THR A 60 3.05 0.58 8.56
C THR A 60 2.34 1.92 8.72
N GLN A 61 1.67 2.12 9.85
CA GLN A 61 1.06 3.40 10.17
C GLN A 61 2.14 4.48 10.21
N LEU A 62 1.93 5.57 9.48
CA LEU A 62 2.79 6.74 9.58
C LEU A 62 2.42 7.52 10.85
N PRO A 63 3.39 8.16 11.50
CA PRO A 63 3.06 9.09 12.57
C PRO A 63 2.14 10.19 12.01
N ASP A 64 1.25 10.69 12.85
CA ASP A 64 0.53 11.91 12.53
C ASP A 64 1.57 13.00 12.27
N ALA A 65 1.41 13.74 11.17
CA ALA A 65 2.26 14.91 10.95
C ALA A 65 2.02 15.84 12.15
N GLU A 66 3.04 16.05 12.98
CA GLU A 66 2.92 16.78 14.23
C GLU A 66 2.21 18.13 13.99
N SER A 67 1.17 18.39 14.79
CA SER A 67 0.36 19.61 14.80
C SER A 67 1.10 20.80 15.38
#